data_AF-A0A938INJ4-F1
#
_entry.id   AF-A0A938INJ4-F1
#
_cell.length_a   1.000
_cell.length_b   1.000
_cell.length_c   1.000
_cell.angle_alpha   90.00
_cell.angle_beta   90.00
_cell.angle_gamma   90.00
#
_symmetry.space_group_name_H-M   'P 1'
#
loop_
_entity.id
_entity.type
_entity.pdbx_description
1 polymer ?
#
loop_
_entity_poly.entity_id
_entity_poly.type
_entity_poly.pdbx_seq_one_letter_code
_entity_poly.pdbx_strand_id
1 'polypeptide(L)'
;MDGRRVPPLPFSTGAPEVNHRRLLDRFLRYVRIATTANEGVSHYPSSLGQWELGRLLADELRAIGVSDVEHTEHGLLYATIPPNVERSAPTIAFNAHLDTSPESPGDNVRPRVIEAYAGGDIPLSPESGRAIEAASNPELAGLVGRTLITTDGATLLGADDKAGIAVIMELAAHLLEHPEIERGPVRILFTCDEEIGRGTRHVDLERLGATAAYTFDGSGADEVDVETFSGDLAIVTLRGVNIHPSIAKDRMVNAVRGAGEFLARMPRDRLAPESTAGRKGFLHPYQISGGVGETTVRILLRDFETPSLASHADLLRGVARDVERAFPGLTVEVSVREQYRNLRDGLAKEPRAVAFALEAHRRLGRAARQTIVRGGTDGSMLTEKGLPTPNLSVGQHNQHSPLEWACLDEMVQALEVAVQIVRLWSAA
;
A
#
# COMPACT_ATOMS: atom_id res chain seq x y z
N MET A 1 -4.56 -44.60 5.57
CA MET A 1 -4.55 -44.98 4.14
C MET A 1 -5.51 -44.00 3.49
N ASP A 2 -5.10 -42.99 2.73
CA ASP A 2 -4.21 -43.00 1.58
C ASP A 2 -3.28 -41.76 1.64
N GLY A 3 -2.00 -42.01 1.88
CA GLY A 3 -0.96 -40.99 1.96
C GLY A 3 -0.31 -40.81 0.60
N ARG A 4 -0.99 -40.13 -0.33
CA ARG A 4 -0.38 -39.75 -1.61
C ARG A 4 0.60 -38.60 -1.38
N ARG A 5 1.86 -38.97 -1.16
CA ARG A 5 2.99 -38.06 -1.34
C ARG A 5 3.00 -37.62 -2.81
N VAL A 6 2.79 -36.33 -3.03
CA VAL A 6 3.07 -35.67 -4.31
C VAL A 6 4.55 -35.93 -4.64
N PRO A 7 4.90 -36.49 -5.81
CA PRO A 7 6.28 -36.74 -6.17
C PRO A 7 7.01 -35.39 -6.38
N PRO A 8 8.28 -35.26 -5.98
CA PRO A 8 9.06 -34.06 -6.27
C PRO A 8 9.26 -33.95 -7.78
N LEU A 9 8.76 -32.85 -8.37
CA LEU A 9 9.06 -32.49 -9.75
C LEU A 9 10.57 -32.23 -9.88
N PRO A 10 11.20 -32.54 -11.03
CA PRO A 10 12.61 -32.19 -11.27
C PRO A 10 12.73 -30.66 -11.32
N PHE A 11 13.32 -30.06 -10.29
CA PHE A 11 13.44 -28.60 -10.18
C PHE A 11 14.63 -28.08 -10.97
N SER A 12 14.38 -27.09 -11.84
CA SER A 12 15.41 -26.12 -12.23
C SER A 12 15.71 -25.26 -11.00
N THR A 13 16.93 -25.36 -10.46
CA THR A 13 17.37 -24.67 -9.24
C THR A 13 17.92 -23.26 -9.53
N GLY A 14 17.63 -22.69 -10.70
CA GLY A 14 18.08 -21.36 -11.11
C GLY A 14 16.97 -20.32 -10.96
N ALA A 15 17.35 -19.09 -10.61
CA ALA A 15 16.49 -17.93 -10.77
C ALA A 15 16.09 -17.77 -12.26
N PRO A 16 14.86 -17.36 -12.58
CA PRO A 16 14.46 -17.13 -13.96
C PRO A 16 15.32 -16.03 -14.59
N GLU A 17 15.63 -16.18 -15.89
CA GLU A 17 16.33 -15.14 -16.64
C GLU A 17 15.38 -13.96 -16.89
N VAL A 18 15.56 -12.88 -16.12
CA VAL A 18 14.71 -11.68 -16.16
C VAL A 18 15.29 -10.64 -17.10
N ASN A 19 14.43 -9.93 -17.85
CA ASN A 19 14.86 -8.79 -18.66
C ASN A 19 14.97 -7.51 -17.80
N HIS A 20 16.11 -7.33 -17.13
CA HIS A 20 16.40 -6.16 -16.27
C HIS A 20 16.16 -4.83 -16.99
N ARG A 21 16.51 -4.75 -18.28
CA ARG A 21 16.40 -3.51 -19.05
C ARG A 21 14.95 -3.14 -19.32
N ARG A 22 14.12 -4.12 -19.73
CA ARG A 22 12.68 -3.90 -19.96
C ARG A 22 11.98 -3.51 -18.67
N LEU A 23 12.31 -4.16 -17.55
CA LEU A 23 11.77 -3.80 -16.23
C LEU A 23 12.12 -2.35 -15.85
N LEU A 24 13.40 -1.96 -16.00
CA LEU A 24 13.83 -0.58 -15.73
C LEU A 24 13.14 0.42 -16.65
N ASP A 25 13.08 0.15 -17.96
CA ASP A 25 12.44 1.05 -18.93
C ASP A 25 10.92 1.18 -18.66
N ARG A 26 10.25 0.11 -18.21
CA ARG A 26 8.86 0.16 -17.72
C ARG A 26 8.74 1.10 -16.53
N PHE A 27 9.49 0.82 -15.47
CA PHE A 27 9.47 1.61 -14.24
C PHE A 27 9.71 3.11 -14.50
N LEU A 28 10.78 3.44 -15.21
CA LEU A 28 11.14 4.81 -15.55
C LEU A 28 10.07 5.54 -16.37
N ARG A 29 9.32 4.82 -17.24
CA ARG A 29 8.20 5.43 -17.97
C ARG A 29 7.03 5.71 -17.05
N TYR A 30 6.67 4.76 -16.19
CA TYR A 30 5.49 4.88 -15.32
C TYR A 30 5.66 5.99 -14.28
N VAL A 31 6.83 6.11 -13.65
CA VAL A 31 7.08 7.15 -12.63
C VAL A 31 6.94 8.58 -13.16
N ARG A 32 7.12 8.78 -14.47
CA ARG A 32 6.97 10.10 -15.12
C ARG A 32 5.51 10.50 -15.36
N ILE A 33 4.58 9.57 -15.23
CA ILE A 33 3.14 9.84 -15.38
C ILE A 33 2.63 10.31 -14.02
N ALA A 34 2.13 11.54 -13.94
CA ALA A 34 1.59 12.08 -12.70
C ALA A 34 0.29 11.36 -12.35
N THR A 35 0.23 10.71 -11.19
CA THR A 35 -0.94 9.90 -10.76
C THR A 35 -1.37 10.19 -9.32
N THR A 36 -0.88 11.29 -8.74
CA THR A 36 -1.12 11.65 -7.34
C THR A 36 -2.60 11.64 -6.97
N ALA A 37 -2.94 10.95 -5.89
CA ALA A 37 -4.30 10.91 -5.38
C ALA A 37 -4.76 12.26 -4.82
N ASN A 38 -6.08 12.48 -4.75
CA ASN A 38 -6.67 13.73 -4.26
C ASN A 38 -7.84 13.44 -3.32
N GLU A 39 -7.59 13.57 -2.01
CA GLU A 39 -8.63 13.38 -0.99
C GLU A 39 -9.81 14.35 -1.10
N GLY A 40 -9.56 15.54 -1.67
CA GLY A 40 -10.50 16.65 -1.74
C GLY A 40 -11.63 16.48 -2.76
N VAL A 41 -11.60 15.42 -3.57
CA VAL A 41 -12.64 15.14 -4.57
C VAL A 41 -13.45 13.89 -4.24
N SER A 42 -14.69 13.87 -4.73
CA SER A 42 -15.63 12.76 -4.49
C SER A 42 -15.70 11.74 -5.63
N HIS A 43 -15.20 12.07 -6.83
CA HIS A 43 -15.16 11.16 -7.96
C HIS A 43 -14.01 10.14 -7.79
N TYR A 44 -14.09 9.05 -8.56
CA TYR A 44 -13.13 7.94 -8.56
C TYR A 44 -12.80 7.58 -10.03
N PRO A 45 -11.51 7.44 -10.40
CA PRO A 45 -10.32 7.74 -9.59
C PRO A 45 -10.27 9.23 -9.23
N SER A 46 -9.57 9.60 -8.16
CA SER A 46 -9.51 10.98 -7.67
C SER A 46 -8.65 11.92 -8.54
N SER A 47 -7.85 11.35 -9.44
CA SER A 47 -7.12 12.11 -10.46
C SER A 47 -7.17 11.43 -11.83
N LEU A 48 -7.17 12.22 -12.90
CA LEU A 48 -7.22 11.73 -14.28
C LEU A 48 -5.98 10.89 -14.63
N GLY A 49 -4.81 11.23 -14.09
CA GLY A 49 -3.56 10.58 -14.42
C GLY A 49 -3.53 9.09 -14.07
N GLN A 50 -4.22 8.68 -12.99
CA GLN A 50 -4.39 7.27 -12.65
C GLN A 50 -5.08 6.51 -13.78
N TRP A 51 -6.17 7.07 -14.31
CA TRP A 51 -6.88 6.49 -15.46
C TRP A 51 -6.01 6.46 -16.72
N GLU A 52 -5.20 7.50 -16.96
CA GLU A 52 -4.28 7.54 -18.11
C GLU A 52 -3.18 6.48 -18.02
N LEU A 53 -2.61 6.26 -16.84
CA LEU A 53 -1.67 5.18 -16.59
C LEU A 53 -2.35 3.81 -16.80
N GLY A 54 -3.54 3.60 -16.23
CA GLY A 54 -4.33 2.38 -16.43
C GLY A 54 -4.60 2.07 -17.90
N ARG A 55 -4.95 3.09 -18.71
CA ARG A 55 -5.13 2.95 -20.16
C ARG A 55 -3.83 2.54 -20.86
N LEU A 56 -2.70 3.18 -20.53
CA LEU A 56 -1.39 2.83 -21.09
C LEU A 56 -1.04 1.37 -20.79
N LEU A 57 -1.22 0.93 -19.53
CA LEU A 57 -0.92 -0.44 -19.12
C LEU A 57 -1.82 -1.44 -19.84
N ALA A 58 -3.10 -1.12 -20.04
CA ALA A 58 -4.02 -1.95 -20.81
C ALA A 58 -3.56 -2.11 -22.27
N ASP A 59 -3.11 -1.03 -22.91
CA ASP A 59 -2.57 -1.08 -24.27
C ASP A 59 -1.28 -1.89 -24.34
N GLU A 60 -0.41 -1.80 -23.33
CA GLU A 60 0.82 -2.60 -23.24
C GLU A 60 0.53 -4.09 -23.05
N LEU A 61 -0.43 -4.46 -22.20
CA LEU A 61 -0.85 -5.86 -22.01
C LEU A 61 -1.39 -6.45 -23.31
N ARG A 62 -2.22 -5.70 -24.04
CA ARG A 62 -2.72 -6.13 -25.37
C ARG A 62 -1.58 -6.27 -26.37
N ALA A 63 -0.62 -5.35 -26.38
CA ALA A 63 0.52 -5.37 -27.30
C ALA A 63 1.42 -6.60 -27.09
N ILE A 64 1.55 -7.11 -25.87
CA ILE A 64 2.29 -8.35 -25.57
C ILE A 64 1.46 -9.63 -25.75
N GLY A 65 0.18 -9.52 -26.16
CA GLY A 65 -0.66 -10.66 -26.53
C GLY A 65 -1.67 -11.10 -25.47
N VAL A 66 -1.91 -10.31 -24.42
CA VAL A 66 -2.98 -10.59 -23.45
C VAL A 66 -4.33 -10.22 -24.08
N SER A 67 -5.22 -11.21 -24.24
CA SER A 67 -6.51 -11.04 -24.92
C SER A 67 -7.63 -10.55 -23.99
N ASP A 68 -7.65 -11.05 -22.76
CA ASP A 68 -8.60 -10.62 -21.71
C ASP A 68 -8.00 -9.44 -20.95
N VAL A 69 -8.25 -8.22 -21.44
CA VAL A 69 -7.79 -6.95 -20.85
C VAL A 69 -8.94 -5.96 -20.81
N GLU A 70 -9.27 -5.51 -19.61
CA GLU A 70 -10.34 -4.55 -19.38
C GLU A 70 -9.92 -3.42 -18.46
N HIS A 71 -10.04 -2.21 -18.98
CA HIS A 71 -9.90 -0.98 -18.22
C HIS A 71 -11.30 -0.39 -18.02
N THR A 72 -11.75 -0.38 -16.76
CA THR A 72 -13.14 -0.02 -16.41
C THR A 72 -13.37 1.49 -16.42
N GLU A 73 -14.64 1.91 -16.36
CA GLU A 73 -15.01 3.32 -16.19
C GLU A 73 -14.48 3.92 -14.87
N HIS A 74 -14.23 3.06 -13.88
CA HIS A 74 -13.65 3.43 -12.59
C HIS A 74 -12.11 3.43 -12.61
N GLY A 75 -11.45 3.24 -13.76
CA GLY A 75 -9.98 3.25 -13.85
C GLY A 75 -9.29 1.96 -13.37
N LEU A 76 -10.05 0.97 -12.88
CA LEU A 76 -9.49 -0.33 -12.53
C LEU A 76 -9.08 -1.09 -13.79
N LEU A 77 -7.89 -1.70 -13.79
CA LEU A 77 -7.41 -2.59 -14.85
C LEU A 77 -7.48 -4.05 -14.39
N TYR A 78 -8.26 -4.86 -15.10
CA TYR A 78 -8.28 -6.31 -14.97
C TYR A 78 -7.64 -6.95 -16.21
N ALA A 79 -6.83 -7.99 -16.01
CA ALA A 79 -6.38 -8.82 -17.11
C ALA A 79 -6.15 -10.28 -16.72
N THR A 80 -6.15 -11.20 -17.70
CA THR A 80 -5.83 -12.62 -17.50
C THR A 80 -4.68 -13.08 -18.37
N ILE A 81 -3.62 -13.59 -17.75
CA ILE A 81 -2.69 -14.48 -18.42
C ILE A 81 -3.30 -15.90 -18.40
N PRO A 82 -3.59 -16.50 -19.57
CA PRO A 82 -4.29 -17.78 -19.61
C PRO A 82 -3.41 -18.91 -19.05
N PRO A 83 -4.02 -19.99 -18.53
CA PRO A 83 -3.29 -21.19 -18.14
C PRO A 83 -2.60 -21.81 -19.37
N ASN A 84 -1.49 -22.51 -19.15
CA ASN A 84 -0.81 -23.32 -20.17
C ASN A 84 -0.76 -24.82 -19.80
N VAL A 85 -1.49 -25.21 -18.75
CA VAL A 85 -1.63 -26.61 -18.32
C VAL A 85 -3.08 -27.08 -18.52
N GLU A 86 -3.25 -28.35 -18.87
CA GLU A 86 -4.58 -28.95 -19.07
C GLU A 86 -5.32 -29.26 -17.77
N ARG A 87 -4.57 -29.46 -16.68
CA ARG A 87 -5.14 -29.72 -15.35
C ARG A 87 -5.84 -28.47 -14.82
N SER A 88 -6.89 -28.68 -14.02
CA SER A 88 -7.46 -27.58 -13.24
C SER A 88 -6.43 -27.09 -12.22
N ALA A 89 -6.16 -25.79 -12.23
CA ALA A 89 -5.28 -25.12 -11.27
C ALA A 89 -5.99 -23.88 -10.72
N PRO A 90 -5.81 -23.51 -9.44
CA PRO A 90 -6.42 -22.32 -8.87
C PRO A 90 -6.03 -21.05 -9.62
N THR A 91 -7.00 -20.17 -9.84
CA THR A 91 -6.73 -18.80 -10.29
C THR A 91 -6.11 -18.00 -9.15
N ILE A 92 -5.01 -17.29 -9.41
CA ILE A 92 -4.43 -16.32 -8.47
C ILE A 92 -4.41 -14.94 -9.08
N ALA A 93 -4.28 -13.90 -8.26
CA ALA A 93 -4.12 -12.53 -8.73
C ALA A 93 -2.83 -11.87 -8.21
N PHE A 94 -2.28 -10.95 -8.98
CA PHE A 94 -1.30 -9.97 -8.52
C PHE A 94 -1.91 -8.57 -8.57
N ASN A 95 -1.68 -7.78 -7.53
CA ASN A 95 -2.25 -6.46 -7.34
C ASN A 95 -1.15 -5.42 -7.07
N ALA A 96 -1.36 -4.23 -7.63
CA ALA A 96 -0.59 -3.02 -7.37
C ALA A 96 -1.50 -1.80 -7.57
N HIS A 97 -1.16 -0.62 -7.05
CA HIS A 97 -1.98 0.58 -7.20
C HIS A 97 -1.37 1.61 -8.17
N LEU A 98 -2.23 2.39 -8.83
CA LEU A 98 -1.86 3.32 -9.91
C LEU A 98 -1.46 4.70 -9.38
N ASP A 99 -1.91 5.06 -8.19
CA ASP A 99 -1.70 6.37 -7.61
C ASP A 99 -0.33 6.53 -6.95
N THR A 100 -0.09 7.74 -6.47
CA THR A 100 1.06 8.09 -5.62
C THR A 100 0.54 8.98 -4.50
N SER A 101 1.19 8.93 -3.34
CA SER A 101 0.78 9.67 -2.16
C SER A 101 0.63 11.19 -2.39
N PRO A 102 -0.44 11.82 -1.85
CA PRO A 102 -0.59 13.28 -1.85
C PRO A 102 0.35 14.02 -0.88
N GLU A 103 1.08 13.31 -0.01
CA GLU A 103 1.95 13.89 1.01
C GLU A 103 3.26 14.48 0.46
N SER A 104 3.60 14.18 -0.80
CA SER A 104 4.74 14.76 -1.51
C SER A 104 4.39 15.01 -2.98
N PRO A 105 4.90 16.07 -3.63
CA PRO A 105 4.63 16.33 -5.04
C PRO A 105 5.04 15.14 -5.91
N GLY A 106 4.13 14.66 -6.78
CA GLY A 106 4.36 13.53 -7.69
C GLY A 106 4.25 13.89 -9.17
N ASP A 107 4.20 15.18 -9.51
CA ASP A 107 4.17 15.66 -10.89
C ASP A 107 5.58 15.97 -11.41
N ASN A 108 5.83 15.69 -12.70
CA ASN A 108 7.12 15.95 -13.36
C ASN A 108 8.34 15.26 -12.72
N VAL A 109 8.15 14.04 -12.16
CA VAL A 109 9.21 13.23 -11.56
C VAL A 109 10.40 13.07 -12.51
N ARG A 110 11.61 13.31 -11.99
CA ARG A 110 12.87 13.19 -12.73
C ARG A 110 13.72 12.04 -12.17
N PRO A 111 13.44 10.79 -12.57
CA PRO A 111 14.17 9.66 -12.04
C PRO A 111 15.64 9.70 -12.48
N ARG A 112 16.55 9.45 -11.55
CA ARG A 112 18.00 9.31 -11.77
C ARG A 112 18.39 7.87 -11.50
N VAL A 113 19.07 7.24 -12.45
CA VAL A 113 19.60 5.88 -12.31
C VAL A 113 21.05 5.97 -11.84
N ILE A 114 21.37 5.22 -10.79
CA ILE A 114 22.71 5.07 -10.23
C ILE A 114 23.09 3.62 -10.41
N GLU A 115 23.88 3.36 -11.45
CA GLU A 115 24.44 2.03 -11.69
C GLU A 115 25.60 1.78 -10.71
N ALA A 116 25.68 0.55 -10.19
CA ALA A 116 26.73 0.10 -9.28
C ALA A 116 26.96 1.06 -8.09
N TYR A 117 25.92 1.28 -7.29
CA TYR A 117 25.96 2.16 -6.12
C TYR A 117 27.20 1.90 -5.25
N ALA A 118 27.99 2.94 -5.00
CA ALA A 118 29.31 2.83 -4.39
C ALA A 118 29.29 2.74 -2.84
N GLY A 119 28.12 2.86 -2.22
CA GLY A 119 27.99 3.07 -0.77
C GLY A 119 28.04 4.55 -0.37
N GLY A 120 27.56 4.86 0.83
CA GLY A 120 27.52 6.22 1.39
C GLY A 120 26.31 7.06 0.93
N ASP A 121 26.31 8.34 1.26
CA ASP A 121 25.14 9.19 0.99
C ASP A 121 24.90 9.40 -0.51
N ILE A 122 23.62 9.54 -0.90
CA ILE A 122 23.22 9.75 -2.28
C ILE A 122 22.69 11.18 -2.46
N PRO A 123 23.47 12.11 -3.05
CA PRO A 123 23.03 13.46 -3.32
C PRO A 123 22.00 13.50 -4.48
N LEU A 124 20.84 14.13 -4.24
CA LEU A 124 19.70 14.11 -5.17
C LEU A 124 19.76 15.21 -6.24
N SER A 125 19.93 16.47 -5.83
CA SER A 125 20.25 17.57 -6.75
C SER A 125 20.89 18.74 -5.99
N PRO A 126 21.77 19.51 -6.64
CA PRO A 126 22.28 20.76 -6.08
C PRO A 126 21.15 21.74 -5.70
N GLU A 127 20.07 21.79 -6.49
CA GLU A 127 18.95 22.71 -6.30
C GLU A 127 18.11 22.35 -5.07
N SER A 128 17.87 21.06 -4.81
CA SER A 128 17.15 20.61 -3.62
C SER A 128 17.99 20.74 -2.35
N GLY A 129 19.32 20.60 -2.46
CA GLY A 129 20.23 20.48 -1.32
C GLY A 129 19.99 19.23 -0.48
N ARG A 130 19.25 18.23 -1.01
CA ARG A 130 18.85 17.00 -0.31
C ARG A 130 19.77 15.83 -0.64
N ALA A 131 19.92 14.92 0.31
CA ALA A 131 20.59 13.65 0.13
C ALA A 131 19.81 12.54 0.84
N ILE A 132 19.89 11.32 0.30
CA ILE A 132 19.53 10.11 1.02
C ILE A 132 20.75 9.73 1.87
N GLU A 133 20.66 9.98 3.17
CA GLU A 133 21.76 9.75 4.10
C GLU A 133 21.84 8.27 4.50
N ALA A 134 23.02 7.65 4.38
CA ALA A 134 23.23 6.25 4.75
C ALA A 134 22.98 5.99 6.24
N ALA A 135 23.15 6.99 7.10
CA ALA A 135 22.87 6.90 8.53
C ALA A 135 21.36 6.69 8.83
N SER A 136 20.49 7.26 8.00
CA SER A 136 19.03 7.11 8.10
C SER A 136 18.47 5.96 7.25
N ASN A 137 19.31 5.37 6.39
CA ASN A 137 18.95 4.33 5.43
C ASN A 137 19.93 3.14 5.56
N PRO A 138 19.94 2.42 6.69
CA PRO A 138 20.90 1.36 6.96
C PRO A 138 20.93 0.23 5.92
N GLU A 139 19.81 0.01 5.22
CA GLU A 139 19.66 -0.94 4.12
C GLU A 139 20.62 -0.67 2.94
N LEU A 140 21.02 0.58 2.71
CA LEU A 140 21.97 0.94 1.66
C LEU A 140 23.31 0.20 1.79
N ALA A 141 23.73 -0.14 3.02
CA ALA A 141 24.96 -0.90 3.24
C ALA A 141 24.95 -2.28 2.55
N GLY A 142 23.77 -2.90 2.41
CA GLY A 142 23.58 -4.18 1.72
C GLY A 142 23.46 -4.07 0.20
N LEU A 143 23.37 -2.86 -0.34
CA LEU A 143 23.06 -2.60 -1.76
C LEU A 143 24.24 -2.06 -2.56
N VAL A 144 25.46 -2.12 -2.01
CA VAL A 144 26.67 -1.75 -2.77
C VAL A 144 26.79 -2.62 -4.02
N GLY A 145 27.02 -1.96 -5.16
CA GLY A 145 27.08 -2.58 -6.49
C GLY A 145 25.74 -2.80 -7.18
N ARG A 146 24.61 -2.49 -6.51
CA ARG A 146 23.26 -2.60 -7.08
C ARG A 146 22.87 -1.35 -7.87
N THR A 147 21.81 -1.46 -8.65
CA THR A 147 21.27 -0.33 -9.42
C THR A 147 20.15 0.34 -8.65
N LEU A 148 20.38 1.59 -8.22
CA LEU A 148 19.40 2.40 -7.52
C LEU A 148 18.73 3.39 -8.47
N ILE A 149 17.47 3.70 -8.21
CA ILE A 149 16.73 4.75 -8.89
C ILE A 149 16.26 5.74 -7.82
N THR A 150 16.58 7.02 -7.99
CA THR A 150 16.17 8.09 -7.07
C THR A 150 15.38 9.16 -7.79
N THR A 151 14.77 10.06 -7.04
CA THR A 151 14.25 11.34 -7.52
C THR A 151 15.39 12.38 -7.66
N ASP A 152 15.09 13.59 -8.14
CA ASP A 152 15.98 14.76 -8.07
C ASP A 152 15.85 15.52 -6.73
N GLY A 153 15.00 15.03 -5.82
CA GLY A 153 14.75 15.63 -4.52
C GLY A 153 13.67 16.71 -4.53
N ALA A 154 13.04 17.05 -5.65
CA ALA A 154 11.90 17.99 -5.68
C ALA A 154 10.55 17.29 -5.48
N THR A 155 10.43 16.06 -5.97
CA THR A 155 9.22 15.23 -5.97
C THR A 155 9.46 13.93 -5.23
N LEU A 156 8.41 13.18 -4.88
CA LEU A 156 8.51 11.74 -4.68
C LEU A 156 8.98 11.03 -5.97
N LEU A 157 9.38 9.77 -5.87
CA LEU A 157 9.73 8.94 -7.03
C LEU A 157 8.49 8.24 -7.61
N GLY A 158 7.59 7.78 -6.74
CA GLY A 158 6.46 6.93 -7.10
C GLY A 158 6.89 5.48 -7.32
N ALA A 159 7.90 5.03 -6.59
CA ALA A 159 8.21 3.60 -6.49
C ALA A 159 7.01 2.87 -5.88
N ASP A 160 6.41 3.49 -4.86
CA ASP A 160 5.08 3.20 -4.32
C ASP A 160 3.99 3.76 -5.26
N ASP A 161 3.28 2.95 -6.05
CA ASP A 161 3.47 1.49 -6.28
C ASP A 161 3.76 1.16 -7.76
N LYS A 162 4.47 2.05 -8.44
CA LYS A 162 4.86 1.81 -9.85
C LYS A 162 5.98 0.78 -9.98
N ALA A 163 6.67 0.44 -8.88
CA ALA A 163 7.55 -0.71 -8.82
C ALA A 163 6.75 -2.02 -8.91
N GLY A 164 5.67 -2.17 -8.12
CA GLY A 164 4.69 -3.26 -8.21
C GLY A 164 4.10 -3.39 -9.61
N ILE A 165 3.64 -2.29 -10.19
CA ILE A 165 3.13 -2.27 -11.56
C ILE A 165 4.19 -2.78 -12.54
N ALA A 166 5.42 -2.27 -12.48
CA ALA A 166 6.49 -2.67 -13.39
C ALA A 166 6.83 -4.16 -13.27
N VAL A 167 6.89 -4.69 -12.04
CA VAL A 167 7.11 -6.11 -11.77
C VAL A 167 5.98 -6.98 -12.31
N ILE A 168 4.72 -6.59 -12.12
CA ILE A 168 3.55 -7.35 -12.60
C ILE A 168 3.46 -7.32 -14.13
N MET A 169 3.74 -6.17 -14.75
CA MET A 169 3.78 -6.04 -16.21
C MET A 169 4.91 -6.88 -16.82
N GLU A 170 6.05 -6.96 -16.13
CA GLU A 170 7.15 -7.81 -16.56
C GLU A 170 6.87 -9.31 -16.33
N LEU A 171 6.16 -9.66 -15.25
CA LEU A 171 5.66 -11.02 -15.01
C LEU A 171 4.75 -11.46 -16.15
N ALA A 172 3.81 -10.62 -16.58
CA ALA A 172 2.94 -10.91 -17.71
C ALA A 172 3.74 -11.23 -18.99
N ALA A 173 4.71 -10.39 -19.33
CA ALA A 173 5.57 -10.60 -20.49
C ALA A 173 6.40 -11.89 -20.35
N HIS A 174 7.03 -12.10 -19.19
CA HIS A 174 7.86 -13.27 -18.93
C HIS A 174 7.06 -14.57 -19.03
N LEU A 175 5.85 -14.65 -18.45
CA LEU A 175 5.02 -15.86 -18.54
C LEU A 175 4.57 -16.19 -19.97
N LEU A 176 4.39 -15.19 -20.83
CA LEU A 176 4.04 -15.38 -22.24
C LEU A 176 5.25 -15.79 -23.08
N GLU A 177 6.42 -15.24 -22.80
CA GLU A 177 7.68 -15.56 -23.47
C GLU A 177 8.24 -16.94 -23.08
N HIS A 178 7.89 -17.42 -21.89
CA HIS A 178 8.37 -18.69 -21.31
C HIS A 178 7.22 -19.70 -21.08
N PRO A 179 6.69 -20.32 -22.15
CA PRO A 179 5.59 -21.28 -22.06
C PRO A 179 5.94 -22.56 -21.28
N GLU A 180 7.21 -22.82 -20.99
CA GLU A 180 7.68 -23.90 -20.10
C GLU A 180 7.40 -23.63 -18.61
N ILE A 181 7.04 -22.40 -18.24
CA ILE A 181 6.58 -22.07 -16.89
C ILE A 181 5.12 -22.50 -16.77
N GLU A 182 4.89 -23.69 -16.21
CA GLU A 182 3.55 -24.18 -15.91
C GLU A 182 2.78 -23.21 -14.99
N ARG A 183 1.56 -22.84 -15.40
CA ARG A 183 0.69 -21.88 -14.71
C ARG A 183 -0.79 -22.22 -14.87
N GLY A 184 -1.55 -21.96 -13.80
CA GLY A 184 -3.00 -21.78 -13.89
C GLY A 184 -3.34 -20.40 -14.48
N PRO A 185 -4.61 -19.97 -14.40
CA PRO A 185 -4.98 -18.60 -14.73
C PRO A 185 -4.33 -17.61 -13.76
N VAL A 186 -3.64 -16.60 -14.28
CA VAL A 186 -3.05 -15.51 -13.47
C VAL A 186 -3.76 -14.22 -13.80
N ARG A 187 -4.38 -13.62 -12.79
CA ARG A 187 -5.11 -12.36 -12.89
C ARG A 187 -4.20 -11.20 -12.50
N ILE A 188 -4.40 -10.07 -13.17
CA ILE A 188 -3.76 -8.80 -12.85
C ILE A 188 -4.86 -7.83 -12.44
N LEU A 189 -4.66 -7.13 -11.35
CA LEU A 189 -5.54 -6.08 -10.85
C LEU A 189 -4.72 -4.83 -10.52
N PHE A 190 -4.90 -3.75 -11.29
CA PHE A 190 -4.41 -2.44 -10.87
C PHE A 190 -5.54 -1.57 -10.35
N THR A 191 -5.36 -1.05 -9.13
CA THR A 191 -6.33 -0.24 -8.38
C THR A 191 -6.01 1.24 -8.44
N CYS A 192 -6.97 2.07 -8.05
CA CYS A 192 -6.86 3.52 -7.99
C CYS A 192 -7.20 4.01 -6.58
N ASP A 193 -6.61 5.12 -6.15
CA ASP A 193 -6.87 5.78 -4.86
C ASP A 193 -6.56 4.89 -3.63
N GLU A 194 -5.52 4.06 -3.70
CA GLU A 194 -5.03 3.30 -2.54
C GLU A 194 -4.60 4.25 -1.42
N GLU A 195 -3.83 5.28 -1.79
CA GLU A 195 -3.14 6.20 -0.88
C GLU A 195 -4.11 7.05 -0.04
N ILE A 196 -5.37 7.08 -0.45
CA ILE A 196 -6.47 7.79 0.22
C ILE A 196 -7.55 6.84 0.75
N GLY A 197 -7.23 5.55 0.82
CA GLY A 197 -8.04 4.48 1.40
C GLY A 197 -9.28 4.10 0.58
N ARG A 198 -9.22 4.23 -0.74
CA ARG A 198 -10.34 3.91 -1.66
C ARG A 198 -9.98 2.84 -2.71
N GLY A 199 -8.77 2.30 -2.70
CA GLY A 199 -8.24 1.29 -3.64
C GLY A 199 -9.23 0.19 -4.02
N THR A 200 -9.76 -0.51 -3.02
CA THR A 200 -10.69 -1.64 -3.26
C THR A 200 -12.16 -1.25 -3.47
N ARG A 201 -12.52 0.04 -3.47
CA ARG A 201 -13.92 0.50 -3.41
C ARG A 201 -14.80 -0.06 -4.53
N HIS A 202 -14.26 -0.10 -5.75
CA HIS A 202 -14.95 -0.56 -6.96
C HIS A 202 -14.47 -1.94 -7.44
N VAL A 203 -13.67 -2.64 -6.63
CA VAL A 203 -13.15 -3.96 -6.99
C VAL A 203 -14.26 -5.00 -6.87
N ASP A 204 -14.43 -5.78 -7.93
CA ASP A 204 -15.34 -6.92 -8.01
C ASP A 204 -14.55 -8.22 -7.85
N LEU A 205 -14.73 -8.89 -6.70
CA LEU A 205 -14.04 -10.14 -6.39
C LEU A 205 -14.56 -11.34 -7.20
N GLU A 206 -15.85 -11.36 -7.55
CA GLU A 206 -16.42 -12.42 -8.38
C GLU A 206 -15.83 -12.34 -9.78
N ARG A 207 -15.70 -11.12 -10.30
CA ARG A 207 -15.02 -10.84 -11.57
C ARG A 207 -13.54 -11.19 -11.53
N LEU A 208 -12.86 -10.91 -10.42
CA LEU A 208 -11.45 -11.27 -10.27
C LEU A 208 -11.29 -12.79 -10.26
N GLY A 209 -12.20 -13.51 -9.58
CA GLY A 209 -12.30 -14.97 -9.62
C GLY A 209 -11.08 -15.69 -9.06
N ALA A 210 -10.28 -15.01 -8.23
CA ALA A 210 -9.04 -15.54 -7.67
C ALA A 210 -9.28 -16.26 -6.33
N THR A 211 -8.48 -17.30 -6.08
CA THR A 211 -8.45 -18.05 -4.82
C THR A 211 -7.62 -17.32 -3.77
N ALA A 212 -6.53 -16.69 -4.21
CA ALA A 212 -5.67 -15.82 -3.41
C ALA A 212 -5.11 -14.73 -4.33
N ALA A 213 -4.67 -13.62 -3.73
CA ALA A 213 -3.92 -12.60 -4.45
C ALA A 213 -2.62 -12.26 -3.74
N TYR A 214 -1.79 -11.45 -4.37
CA TYR A 214 -0.56 -10.90 -3.81
C TYR A 214 -0.47 -9.43 -4.18
N THR A 215 -0.42 -8.55 -3.19
CA THR A 215 -0.10 -7.14 -3.45
C THR A 215 1.42 -7.00 -3.49
N PHE A 216 1.96 -6.27 -4.48
CA PHE A 216 3.38 -5.96 -4.58
C PHE A 216 3.65 -4.53 -4.15
N ASP A 217 3.43 -4.24 -2.87
CA ASP A 217 3.50 -2.88 -2.31
C ASP A 217 4.32 -2.88 -0.99
N GLY A 218 5.35 -3.73 -0.92
CA GLY A 218 6.22 -3.85 0.26
C GLY A 218 7.58 -3.20 0.04
N SER A 219 8.21 -2.73 1.12
CA SER A 219 9.57 -2.18 1.04
C SER A 219 10.63 -3.26 0.79
N GLY A 220 11.76 -2.87 0.17
CA GLY A 220 12.96 -3.70 0.08
C GLY A 220 12.77 -5.05 -0.60
N ALA A 221 13.42 -6.10 -0.08
CA ALA A 221 13.35 -7.45 -0.61
C ALA A 221 13.19 -8.50 0.51
N ASP A 222 12.68 -9.67 0.11
CA ASP A 222 12.49 -10.84 0.95
C ASP A 222 11.56 -10.61 2.15
N GLU A 223 10.54 -9.75 2.01
CA GLU A 223 9.53 -9.51 3.05
C GLU A 223 8.13 -9.93 2.59
N VAL A 224 7.38 -10.52 3.53
CA VAL A 224 5.99 -10.93 3.35
C VAL A 224 5.20 -10.39 4.53
N ASP A 225 4.37 -9.38 4.30
CA ASP A 225 3.51 -8.84 5.34
C ASP A 225 2.34 -9.79 5.59
N VAL A 226 2.19 -10.17 6.85
CA VAL A 226 1.16 -11.11 7.31
C VAL A 226 0.23 -10.52 8.36
N GLU A 227 0.52 -9.31 8.83
CA GLU A 227 -0.37 -8.53 9.69
C GLU A 227 -0.35 -7.07 9.27
N THR A 228 -1.49 -6.42 9.38
CA THR A 228 -1.64 -4.96 9.26
C THR A 228 -2.31 -4.43 10.52
N PHE A 229 -2.33 -3.12 10.73
CA PHE A 229 -3.30 -2.60 11.69
C PHE A 229 -4.73 -2.89 11.20
N SER A 230 -5.65 -2.99 12.15
CA SER A 230 -7.05 -2.63 11.91
C SER A 230 -7.19 -1.12 12.07
N GLY A 231 -8.00 -0.51 11.22
CA GLY A 231 -8.17 0.94 11.16
C GLY A 231 -9.64 1.37 11.23
N ASP A 232 -9.93 2.30 12.13
CA ASP A 232 -11.16 3.09 12.13
C ASP A 232 -10.83 4.59 11.96
N LEU A 233 -11.79 5.37 11.50
CA LEU A 233 -11.75 6.82 11.49
C LEU A 233 -12.79 7.36 12.47
N ALA A 234 -12.34 8.17 13.43
CA ALA A 234 -13.22 8.98 14.26
C ALA A 234 -13.32 10.42 13.72
N ILE A 235 -14.54 10.94 13.65
CA ILE A 235 -14.86 12.33 13.38
C ILE A 235 -15.46 12.91 14.66
N VAL A 236 -14.71 13.80 15.29
CA VAL A 236 -15.13 14.52 16.50
C VAL A 236 -15.67 15.88 16.09
N THR A 237 -16.95 16.13 16.33
CA THR A 237 -17.61 17.40 15.98
C THR A 237 -17.98 18.14 17.26
N LEU A 238 -17.37 19.30 17.45
CA LEU A 238 -17.64 20.19 18.59
C LEU A 238 -18.54 21.33 18.11
N ARG A 239 -19.70 21.49 18.74
CA ARG A 239 -20.66 22.55 18.39
C ARG A 239 -20.79 23.52 19.57
N GLY A 240 -20.53 24.79 19.27
CA GLY A 240 -20.61 25.89 20.22
C GLY A 240 -21.65 26.94 19.78
N VAL A 241 -21.46 28.15 20.27
CA VAL A 241 -22.34 29.30 20.01
C VAL A 241 -21.46 30.48 19.61
N ASN A 242 -21.53 30.86 18.34
CA ASN A 242 -20.81 32.03 17.85
C ASN A 242 -21.64 33.31 18.02
N ILE A 243 -20.98 34.40 18.37
CA ILE A 243 -21.54 35.74 18.43
C ILE A 243 -20.43 36.78 18.25
N HIS A 244 -20.79 38.01 17.88
CA HIS A 244 -19.82 39.10 17.74
C HIS A 244 -18.95 39.24 19.02
N PRO A 245 -17.60 39.25 18.90
CA PRO A 245 -16.70 39.22 20.06
C PRO A 245 -16.92 40.34 21.09
N SER A 246 -17.37 41.53 20.67
CA SER A 246 -17.63 42.66 21.59
C SER A 246 -18.80 42.43 22.56
N ILE A 247 -19.69 41.47 22.28
CA ILE A 247 -20.86 41.14 23.11
C ILE A 247 -20.86 39.67 23.56
N ALA A 248 -19.70 39.03 23.54
CA ALA A 248 -19.53 37.58 23.74
C ALA A 248 -19.58 37.12 25.20
N LYS A 249 -19.37 38.04 26.15
CA LYS A 249 -19.34 37.72 27.58
C LYS A 249 -20.62 36.99 27.99
N ASP A 250 -20.45 35.83 28.63
CA ASP A 250 -21.52 34.95 29.13
C ASP A 250 -22.49 34.41 28.04
N ARG A 251 -22.12 34.50 26.76
CA ARG A 251 -22.98 34.12 25.61
C ARG A 251 -22.29 33.25 24.57
N MET A 252 -21.01 33.50 24.31
CA MET A 252 -20.22 32.71 23.36
C MET A 252 -19.81 31.38 23.98
N VAL A 253 -19.95 30.30 23.21
CA VAL A 253 -19.33 29.01 23.49
C VAL A 253 -18.38 28.71 22.33
N ASN A 254 -17.08 28.69 22.59
CA ASN A 254 -16.09 28.65 21.53
C ASN A 254 -15.63 27.21 21.23
N ALA A 255 -16.11 26.64 20.13
CA ALA A 255 -15.78 25.29 19.69
C ALA A 255 -14.27 25.08 19.41
N VAL A 256 -13.56 26.12 18.94
CA VAL A 256 -12.10 26.05 18.71
C VAL A 256 -11.36 25.80 20.02
N ARG A 257 -11.76 26.48 21.10
CA ARG A 257 -11.17 26.26 22.43
C ARG A 257 -11.51 24.86 22.97
N GLY A 258 -12.74 24.40 22.75
CA GLY A 258 -13.13 23.03 23.07
C GLY A 258 -12.27 21.99 22.33
N ALA A 259 -11.96 22.22 21.06
CA ALA A 259 -11.14 21.31 20.25
C ALA A 259 -9.69 21.28 20.74
N GLY A 260 -9.14 22.44 21.10
CA GLY A 260 -7.82 22.53 21.74
C GLY A 260 -7.75 21.74 23.05
N GLU A 261 -8.77 21.86 23.91
CA GLU A 261 -8.85 21.09 25.14
C GLU A 261 -9.00 19.58 24.88
N PHE A 262 -9.81 19.20 23.88
CA PHE A 262 -9.99 17.81 23.49
C PHE A 262 -8.65 17.17 23.11
N LEU A 263 -7.88 17.82 22.23
CA LEU A 263 -6.56 17.35 21.81
C LEU A 263 -5.56 17.31 22.99
N ALA A 264 -5.57 18.32 23.86
CA ALA A 264 -4.68 18.38 25.02
C ALA A 264 -4.92 17.24 26.03
N ARG A 265 -6.14 16.70 26.09
CA ARG A 265 -6.51 15.57 26.95
C ARG A 265 -6.22 14.20 26.34
N MET A 266 -5.87 14.13 25.05
CA MET A 266 -5.52 12.87 24.41
C MET A 266 -4.15 12.35 24.91
N PRO A 267 -3.98 11.03 25.05
CA PRO A 267 -2.74 10.41 25.52
C PRO A 267 -1.61 10.47 24.48
N ARG A 268 -0.78 11.53 24.55
CA ARG A 268 0.35 11.74 23.64
C ARG A 268 1.57 10.85 23.90
N ASP A 269 1.76 10.42 25.13
CA ASP A 269 2.95 9.67 25.58
C ASP A 269 2.88 8.17 25.23
N ARG A 270 1.67 7.63 25.05
CA ARG A 270 1.46 6.17 24.93
C ARG A 270 0.57 5.70 23.78
N LEU A 271 -0.18 6.61 23.13
CA LEU A 271 -1.11 6.28 22.04
C LEU A 271 -1.02 7.33 20.92
N ALA A 272 0.19 7.76 20.58
CA ALA A 272 0.45 8.65 19.45
C ALA A 272 1.44 7.99 18.48
N PRO A 273 1.34 8.24 17.16
CA PRO A 273 2.30 7.68 16.20
C PRO A 273 3.73 8.12 16.52
N GLU A 274 3.95 9.36 16.96
CA GLU A 274 5.28 9.87 17.33
C GLU A 274 5.84 9.29 18.65
N SER A 275 5.05 8.51 19.40
CA SER A 275 5.45 7.94 20.70
C SER A 275 5.36 6.41 20.75
N THR A 276 4.93 5.76 19.66
CA THR A 276 4.67 4.32 19.62
C THR A 276 5.43 3.63 18.50
N ALA A 277 5.80 2.36 18.73
CA ALA A 277 6.52 1.52 17.78
C ALA A 277 6.09 0.04 17.94
N GLY A 278 6.46 -0.79 16.97
CA GLY A 278 6.16 -2.22 16.98
C GLY A 278 4.66 -2.49 16.99
N ARG A 279 4.17 -3.26 17.96
CA ARG A 279 2.76 -3.66 18.05
C ARG A 279 1.82 -2.67 18.74
N LYS A 280 2.34 -1.55 19.26
CA LYS A 280 1.51 -0.58 20.00
C LYS A 280 0.62 0.23 19.05
N GLY A 281 -0.70 0.17 19.22
CA GLY A 281 -1.65 1.02 18.50
C GLY A 281 -1.55 2.50 18.85
N PHE A 282 -2.30 3.35 18.15
CA PHE A 282 -2.33 4.79 18.36
C PHE A 282 -3.65 5.46 18.00
N LEU A 283 -3.80 6.70 18.46
CA LEU A 283 -4.79 7.69 18.07
C LEU A 283 -4.04 8.84 17.37
N HIS A 284 -4.35 9.09 16.10
CA HIS A 284 -3.68 10.14 15.34
C HIS A 284 -4.67 11.22 14.87
N PRO A 285 -4.80 12.34 15.60
CA PRO A 285 -5.50 13.51 15.10
C PRO A 285 -4.66 14.14 13.99
N TYR A 286 -5.21 14.20 12.77
CA TYR A 286 -4.45 14.58 11.57
C TYR A 286 -5.07 15.75 10.81
N GLN A 287 -6.35 16.06 11.05
CA GLN A 287 -7.00 17.23 10.47
C GLN A 287 -7.91 17.91 11.49
N ILE A 288 -7.85 19.24 11.53
CA ILE A 288 -8.77 20.10 12.28
C ILE A 288 -9.27 21.21 11.37
N SER A 289 -10.58 21.46 11.37
CA SER A 289 -11.22 22.48 10.54
C SER A 289 -12.44 23.08 11.23
N GLY A 290 -12.67 24.38 11.07
CA GLY A 290 -13.87 25.05 11.54
C GLY A 290 -13.60 26.40 12.19
N GLY A 291 -14.51 26.83 13.07
CA GLY A 291 -14.47 28.10 13.79
C GLY A 291 -15.29 28.07 15.08
N VAL A 292 -15.63 29.24 15.61
CA VAL A 292 -16.25 29.38 16.94
C VAL A 292 -17.55 28.58 17.09
N GLY A 293 -18.40 28.55 16.06
CA GLY A 293 -19.69 27.86 16.11
C GLY A 293 -19.60 26.34 15.96
N GLU A 294 -18.62 25.86 15.21
CA GLU A 294 -18.41 24.44 14.97
C GLU A 294 -16.95 24.17 14.60
N THR A 295 -16.34 23.15 15.19
CA THR A 295 -15.00 22.68 14.84
C THR A 295 -15.02 21.15 14.76
N THR A 296 -14.41 20.60 13.72
CA THR A 296 -14.29 19.15 13.49
C THR A 296 -12.82 18.73 13.59
N VAL A 297 -12.58 17.59 14.24
CA VAL A 297 -11.28 16.93 14.33
C VAL A 297 -11.41 15.52 13.77
N ARG A 298 -10.52 15.14 12.85
CA ARG A 298 -10.45 13.78 12.31
C ARG A 298 -9.28 13.03 12.95
N ILE A 299 -9.56 11.81 13.41
CA ILE A 299 -8.62 11.01 14.21
C ILE A 299 -8.60 9.59 13.66
N LEU A 300 -7.42 9.11 13.30
CA LEU A 300 -7.21 7.70 12.95
C LEU A 300 -7.07 6.86 14.23
N LEU A 301 -7.81 5.76 14.30
CA LEU A 301 -7.67 4.75 15.35
C LEU A 301 -6.96 3.55 14.73
N ARG A 302 -5.83 3.14 15.30
CA ARG A 302 -5.02 2.04 14.77
C ARG A 302 -4.62 1.08 15.88
N ASP A 303 -4.80 -0.21 15.64
CA ASP A 303 -4.34 -1.27 16.54
C ASP A 303 -4.22 -2.60 15.78
N PHE A 304 -3.32 -3.50 16.19
CA PHE A 304 -3.23 -4.84 15.57
C PHE A 304 -4.39 -5.73 16.01
N GLU A 305 -4.93 -5.49 17.20
CA GLU A 305 -6.07 -6.22 17.73
C GLU A 305 -7.34 -5.42 17.46
N THR A 306 -8.16 -5.88 16.51
CA THR A 306 -9.43 -5.28 16.13
C THR A 306 -10.31 -4.89 17.34
N PRO A 307 -10.45 -5.72 18.40
CA PRO A 307 -11.23 -5.34 19.59
C PRO A 307 -10.72 -4.09 20.33
N SER A 308 -9.43 -3.76 20.24
CA SER A 308 -8.84 -2.57 20.88
C SER A 308 -9.37 -1.26 20.28
N LEU A 309 -9.83 -1.26 19.03
CA LEU A 309 -10.40 -0.07 18.40
C LEU A 309 -11.65 0.43 19.11
N ALA A 310 -12.48 -0.48 19.65
CA ALA A 310 -13.62 -0.10 20.48
C ALA A 310 -13.17 0.63 21.76
N SER A 311 -12.08 0.16 22.38
CA SER A 311 -11.50 0.82 23.56
C SER A 311 -10.92 2.20 23.23
N HIS A 312 -10.28 2.35 22.07
CA HIS A 312 -9.83 3.63 21.54
C HIS A 312 -11.00 4.61 21.31
N ALA A 313 -12.10 4.14 20.71
CA ALA A 313 -13.30 4.95 20.52
C ALA A 313 -13.92 5.37 21.87
N ASP A 314 -13.98 4.47 22.85
CA ASP A 314 -14.51 4.79 24.18
C ASP A 314 -13.64 5.78 24.95
N LEU A 315 -12.32 5.75 24.75
CA LEU A 315 -11.41 6.77 25.27
C LEU A 315 -11.77 8.14 24.68
N LEU A 316 -11.94 8.25 23.35
CA LEU A 316 -12.33 9.51 22.70
C LEU A 316 -13.68 10.02 23.20
N ARG A 317 -14.66 9.12 23.39
CA ARG A 317 -15.97 9.48 23.98
C ARG A 317 -15.84 9.93 25.45
N GLY A 318 -14.90 9.35 26.20
CA GLY A 318 -14.55 9.79 27.54
C GLY A 318 -14.01 11.22 27.56
N VAL A 319 -13.02 11.50 26.70
CA VAL A 319 -12.46 12.85 26.54
C VAL A 319 -13.53 13.84 26.10
N ALA A 320 -14.42 13.47 25.18
CA ALA A 320 -15.54 14.29 24.74
C ALA A 320 -16.43 14.73 25.92
N ARG A 321 -16.88 13.77 26.76
CA ARG A 321 -17.68 14.07 27.95
C ARG A 321 -16.95 14.98 28.94
N ASP A 322 -15.64 14.83 29.05
CA ASP A 322 -14.83 15.64 29.96
C ASP A 322 -14.70 17.09 29.48
N VAL A 323 -14.58 17.28 28.16
CA VAL A 323 -14.58 18.60 27.52
C VAL A 323 -15.95 19.27 27.64
N GLU A 324 -17.05 18.55 27.42
CA GLU A 324 -18.41 19.10 27.62
C GLU A 324 -18.62 19.60 29.06
N ARG A 325 -18.10 18.88 30.07
CA ARG A 325 -18.17 19.34 31.47
C ARG A 325 -17.32 20.59 31.73
N ALA A 326 -16.19 20.75 31.03
CA ALA A 326 -15.32 21.91 31.16
C ALA A 326 -15.85 23.16 30.43
N PHE A 327 -16.69 22.98 29.40
CA PHE A 327 -17.24 24.06 28.57
C PHE A 327 -18.77 24.02 28.56
N PRO A 328 -19.45 24.64 29.54
CA PRO A 328 -20.91 24.68 29.58
C PRO A 328 -21.52 25.21 28.27
N GLY A 329 -22.48 24.46 27.70
CA GLY A 329 -23.15 24.81 26.45
C GLY A 329 -22.44 24.34 25.18
N LEU A 330 -21.27 23.69 25.29
CA LEU A 330 -20.62 23.00 24.19
C LEU A 330 -21.17 21.58 24.08
N THR A 331 -21.40 21.09 22.87
CA THR A 331 -21.66 19.67 22.61
C THR A 331 -20.53 19.04 21.81
N VAL A 332 -20.18 17.80 22.12
CA VAL A 332 -19.09 17.06 21.46
C VAL A 332 -19.59 15.68 21.02
N GLU A 333 -19.72 15.51 19.72
CA GLU A 333 -20.13 14.24 19.10
C GLU A 333 -18.90 13.49 18.58
N VAL A 334 -18.82 12.18 18.85
CA VAL A 334 -17.77 11.30 18.31
C VAL A 334 -18.42 10.23 17.43
N SER A 335 -18.31 10.40 16.11
CA SER A 335 -18.72 9.40 15.12
C SER A 335 -17.51 8.56 14.73
N VAL A 336 -17.67 7.23 14.67
CA VAL A 336 -16.60 6.30 14.29
C VAL A 336 -17.08 5.43 13.15
N ARG A 337 -16.25 5.27 12.12
CA ARG A 337 -16.49 4.35 11.00
C ARG A 337 -15.29 3.46 10.76
N GLU A 338 -15.56 2.21 10.41
CA GLU A 338 -14.56 1.24 9.95
C GLU A 338 -13.88 1.72 8.66
N GLN A 339 -12.57 1.45 8.54
CA GLN A 339 -11.81 1.65 7.30
C GLN A 339 -11.32 0.31 6.73
N TYR A 340 -10.64 -0.48 7.55
CA TYR A 340 -10.10 -1.80 7.18
C TYR A 340 -9.78 -2.64 8.42
N ARG A 341 -9.60 -3.94 8.21
CA ARG A 341 -9.21 -4.91 9.26
C ARG A 341 -7.87 -5.56 9.01
N ASN A 342 -7.28 -6.05 10.10
CA ASN A 342 -5.99 -6.71 10.10
C ASN A 342 -5.99 -7.90 9.12
N LEU A 343 -5.06 -7.87 8.18
CA LEU A 343 -4.82 -8.89 7.17
C LEU A 343 -4.75 -10.32 7.76
N ARG A 344 -4.14 -10.48 8.93
CA ARG A 344 -4.04 -11.74 9.67
C ARG A 344 -5.38 -12.47 9.83
N ASP A 345 -6.43 -11.71 10.10
CA ASP A 345 -7.75 -12.25 10.48
C ASP A 345 -8.44 -12.94 9.28
N GLY A 346 -8.12 -12.52 8.04
CA GLY A 346 -8.65 -13.15 6.83
C GLY A 346 -7.70 -14.11 6.13
N LEU A 347 -6.38 -13.98 6.31
CA LEU A 347 -5.38 -14.85 5.66
C LEU A 347 -5.57 -16.34 5.97
N ALA A 348 -6.06 -16.67 7.17
CA ALA A 348 -6.27 -18.06 7.59
C ALA A 348 -7.31 -18.82 6.73
N LYS A 349 -8.13 -18.12 5.94
CA LYS A 349 -9.12 -18.72 5.04
C LYS A 349 -8.47 -19.41 3.83
N GLU A 350 -7.29 -18.97 3.41
CA GLU A 350 -6.47 -19.62 2.38
C GLU A 350 -5.00 -19.65 2.81
N PRO A 351 -4.61 -20.59 3.69
CA PRO A 351 -3.27 -20.62 4.27
C PRO A 351 -2.16 -20.89 3.24
N ARG A 352 -2.51 -21.39 2.04
CA ARG A 352 -1.54 -21.57 0.95
C ARG A 352 -0.98 -20.24 0.46
N ALA A 353 -1.71 -19.13 0.58
CA ALA A 353 -1.27 -17.82 0.09
C ALA A 353 0.10 -17.43 0.69
N VAL A 354 0.20 -17.40 2.02
CA VAL A 354 1.45 -17.12 2.72
C VAL A 354 2.44 -18.27 2.57
N ALA A 355 1.99 -19.52 2.70
CA ALA A 355 2.90 -20.67 2.63
C ALA A 355 3.64 -20.74 1.27
N PHE A 356 2.96 -20.43 0.16
CA PHE A 356 3.57 -20.41 -1.17
C PHE A 356 4.46 -19.18 -1.40
N ALA A 357 4.15 -18.02 -0.81
CA ALA A 357 5.09 -16.90 -0.83
C ALA A 357 6.40 -17.26 -0.12
N LEU A 358 6.34 -17.86 1.07
CA LEU A 358 7.55 -18.27 1.81
C LEU A 358 8.31 -19.39 1.09
N GLU A 359 7.60 -20.36 0.53
CA GLU A 359 8.20 -21.45 -0.24
C GLU A 359 8.85 -20.95 -1.54
N ALA A 360 8.27 -19.93 -2.20
CA ALA A 360 8.84 -19.30 -3.38
C ALA A 360 10.23 -18.70 -3.09
N HIS A 361 10.36 -17.95 -2.00
CA HIS A 361 11.66 -17.43 -1.55
C HIS A 361 12.64 -18.55 -1.24
N ARG A 362 12.20 -19.60 -0.52
CA ARG A 362 13.05 -20.75 -0.18
C ARG A 362 13.60 -21.45 -1.42
N ARG A 363 12.80 -21.59 -2.49
CA ARG A 363 13.23 -22.20 -3.76
C ARG A 363 14.27 -21.37 -4.50
N LEU A 364 14.29 -20.06 -4.28
CA LEU A 364 15.30 -19.13 -4.79
C LEU A 364 16.53 -19.03 -3.88
N GLY A 365 16.59 -19.82 -2.80
CA GLY A 365 17.68 -19.78 -1.83
C GLY A 365 17.65 -18.55 -0.91
N ARG A 366 16.50 -17.87 -0.80
CA ARG A 366 16.29 -16.67 0.01
C ARG A 366 15.46 -16.99 1.26
N ALA A 367 15.75 -16.28 2.35
CA ALA A 367 15.03 -16.43 3.60
C ALA A 367 14.07 -15.25 3.77
N ALA A 368 12.79 -15.46 3.45
CA ALA A 368 11.77 -14.45 3.65
C ALA A 368 11.54 -14.14 5.13
N ARG A 369 11.37 -12.86 5.45
CA ARG A 369 10.89 -12.40 6.75
C ARG A 369 9.39 -12.17 6.68
N GLN A 370 8.69 -12.67 7.70
CA GLN A 370 7.31 -12.24 7.93
C GLN A 370 7.32 -10.93 8.71
N THR A 371 6.62 -9.94 8.19
CA THR A 371 6.60 -8.57 8.70
C THR A 371 5.20 -8.13 9.09
N ILE A 372 5.14 -7.03 9.83
CA ILE A 372 3.89 -6.40 10.27
C ILE A 372 3.86 -4.96 9.78
N VAL A 373 2.72 -4.54 9.24
CA VAL A 373 2.53 -3.18 8.72
C VAL A 373 1.77 -2.35 9.73
N ARG A 374 2.32 -1.20 10.10
CA ARG A 374 1.67 -0.22 11.00
C ARG A 374 0.71 0.71 10.23
N GLY A 375 -0.07 0.13 9.33
CA GLY A 375 -0.99 0.80 8.41
C GLY A 375 -2.00 -0.20 7.87
N GLY A 376 -2.61 0.12 6.74
CA GLY A 376 -3.44 -0.78 5.94
C GLY A 376 -2.93 -0.74 4.51
N THR A 377 -3.26 -1.78 3.75
CA THR A 377 -2.93 -1.91 2.34
C THR A 377 -4.18 -2.33 1.57
N ASP A 378 -4.18 -2.22 0.25
CA ASP A 378 -5.21 -2.86 -0.58
C ASP A 378 -5.36 -4.36 -0.26
N GLY A 379 -4.25 -5.06 0.00
CA GLY A 379 -4.28 -6.46 0.43
C GLY A 379 -5.10 -6.70 1.71
N SER A 380 -5.05 -5.79 2.68
CA SER A 380 -5.86 -5.89 3.91
C SER A 380 -7.37 -5.77 3.62
N MET A 381 -7.75 -4.83 2.75
CA MET A 381 -9.14 -4.62 2.35
C MET A 381 -9.66 -5.76 1.47
N LEU A 382 -8.85 -6.28 0.54
CA LEU A 382 -9.20 -7.45 -0.27
C LEU A 382 -9.40 -8.70 0.60
N THR A 383 -8.51 -8.88 1.58
CA THR A 383 -8.57 -10.00 2.54
C THR A 383 -9.84 -9.93 3.40
N GLU A 384 -10.20 -8.75 3.87
CA GLU A 384 -11.46 -8.51 4.58
C GLU A 384 -12.68 -8.85 3.72
N LYS A 385 -12.67 -8.45 2.44
CA LYS A 385 -13.72 -8.78 1.45
C LYS A 385 -13.78 -10.26 1.06
N GLY A 386 -12.82 -11.08 1.51
CA GLY A 386 -12.83 -12.53 1.35
C GLY A 386 -11.79 -13.09 0.38
N LEU A 387 -10.86 -12.27 -0.11
CA LEU A 387 -9.74 -12.70 -0.95
C LEU A 387 -8.41 -12.59 -0.19
N PRO A 388 -7.90 -13.67 0.41
CA PRO A 388 -6.61 -13.66 1.12
C PRO A 388 -5.47 -13.13 0.25
N THR A 389 -4.90 -11.99 0.65
CA THR A 389 -3.98 -11.19 -0.15
C THR A 389 -2.81 -10.69 0.70
N PRO A 390 -1.77 -11.49 0.97
CA PRO A 390 -0.54 -10.98 1.60
C PRO A 390 0.12 -9.90 0.73
N ASN A 391 0.87 -9.00 1.38
CA ASN A 391 1.69 -8.00 0.70
C ASN A 391 3.14 -8.47 0.61
N LEU A 392 3.80 -8.19 -0.50
CA LEU A 392 5.14 -8.64 -0.83
C LEU A 392 6.07 -7.46 -1.12
N SER A 393 7.30 -7.56 -0.65
CA SER A 393 8.37 -6.60 -0.95
C SER A 393 8.61 -6.43 -2.45
N VAL A 394 8.81 -5.20 -2.92
CA VAL A 394 9.01 -4.85 -4.34
C VAL A 394 10.13 -3.83 -4.59
N GLY A 395 11.03 -3.64 -3.63
CA GLY A 395 12.25 -2.83 -3.82
C GLY A 395 12.04 -1.32 -3.71
N GLN A 396 10.91 -0.88 -3.17
CA GLN A 396 10.64 0.51 -2.82
C GLN A 396 11.18 0.86 -1.42
N HIS A 397 11.61 2.10 -1.24
CA HIS A 397 12.17 2.62 0.01
C HIS A 397 11.84 4.10 0.19
N ASN A 398 11.70 4.55 1.44
CA ASN A 398 11.36 5.94 1.79
C ASN A 398 10.12 6.45 1.05
N GLN A 399 9.05 5.66 1.03
CA GLN A 399 7.79 6.03 0.39
C GLN A 399 7.28 7.40 0.85
N HIS A 400 6.50 8.06 -0.02
CA HIS A 400 5.78 9.31 0.27
C HIS A 400 6.70 10.51 0.56
N SER A 401 7.95 10.44 0.11
CA SER A 401 8.99 11.42 0.43
C SER A 401 9.77 11.86 -0.80
N PRO A 402 10.29 13.10 -0.84
CA PRO A 402 11.29 13.49 -1.83
C PRO A 402 12.62 12.75 -1.72
N LEU A 403 12.80 11.95 -0.67
CA LEU A 403 13.94 11.04 -0.46
C LEU A 403 13.63 9.59 -0.86
N GLU A 404 12.49 9.36 -1.53
CA GLU A 404 12.09 8.04 -2.04
C GLU A 404 13.10 7.52 -3.06
N TRP A 405 13.36 6.22 -2.99
CA TRP A 405 14.22 5.52 -3.93
C TRP A 405 13.77 4.08 -4.13
N ALA A 406 14.25 3.47 -5.22
CA ALA A 406 13.99 2.08 -5.55
C ALA A 406 15.29 1.35 -5.91
N CYS A 407 15.30 0.04 -5.74
CA CYS A 407 16.39 -0.83 -6.18
C CYS A 407 15.92 -1.76 -7.30
N LEU A 408 16.49 -1.63 -8.49
CA LEU A 408 16.12 -2.47 -9.64
C LEU A 408 16.39 -3.96 -9.34
N ASP A 409 17.49 -4.26 -8.67
CA ASP A 409 17.85 -5.61 -8.30
C ASP A 409 16.83 -6.25 -7.34
N GLU A 410 16.22 -5.47 -6.45
CA GLU A 410 15.15 -5.96 -5.57
C GLU A 410 13.83 -6.14 -6.33
N MET A 411 13.52 -5.26 -7.29
CA MET A 411 12.38 -5.45 -8.20
C MET A 411 12.53 -6.74 -9.03
N VAL A 412 13.75 -7.05 -9.51
CA VAL A 412 14.03 -8.34 -10.17
C VAL A 412 13.76 -9.51 -9.22
N GLN A 413 14.17 -9.41 -7.96
CA GLN A 413 13.91 -10.44 -6.97
C GLN A 413 12.41 -10.67 -6.74
N ALA A 414 11.62 -9.59 -6.67
CA ALA A 414 10.15 -9.68 -6.56
C ALA A 414 9.52 -10.40 -7.75
N LEU A 415 9.99 -10.14 -8.98
CA LEU A 415 9.56 -10.86 -10.18
C LEU A 415 9.90 -12.36 -10.12
N GLU A 416 11.12 -12.71 -9.71
CA GLU A 416 11.52 -14.12 -9.57
C GLU A 416 10.63 -14.85 -8.55
N VAL A 417 10.31 -14.20 -7.43
CA VAL A 417 9.37 -14.70 -6.42
C VAL A 417 7.99 -14.90 -7.03
N ALA A 418 7.48 -13.92 -7.80
CA ALA A 418 6.19 -14.02 -8.48
C ALA A 418 6.11 -15.25 -9.41
N VAL A 419 7.17 -15.50 -10.20
CA VAL A 419 7.27 -16.69 -11.07
C VAL A 419 7.21 -17.98 -10.26
N GLN A 420 7.89 -18.06 -9.12
CA GLN A 420 7.83 -19.23 -8.24
C GLN A 420 6.47 -19.43 -7.58
N ILE A 421 5.81 -18.35 -7.18
CA ILE A 421 4.43 -18.37 -6.67
C ILE A 421 3.49 -18.96 -7.74
N VAL A 422 3.59 -18.50 -8.99
CA VAL A 422 2.80 -19.03 -10.11
C VAL A 422 3.02 -20.53 -10.29
N ARG A 423 4.28 -21.00 -10.27
CA ARG A 423 4.61 -22.44 -10.37
C ARG A 423 4.03 -23.25 -9.22
N LEU A 424 4.08 -22.73 -7.99
CA LEU A 424 3.55 -23.39 -6.79
C LEU A 424 2.04 -23.56 -6.87
N TRP A 425 1.32 -22.49 -7.22
CA TRP A 425 -0.13 -22.53 -7.40
C TRP A 425 -0.56 -23.43 -8.56
N SER A 426 0.22 -23.47 -9.64
CA SER A 426 -0.05 -24.37 -10.77
C SER A 426 -0.01 -25.85 -10.36
N ALA A 427 0.80 -26.21 -9.38
CA ALA A 427 0.98 -27.59 -8.91
C ALA A 427 0.07 -27.97 -7.73
N ALA A 428 -0.80 -27.07 -7.27
CA ALA A 428 -1.56 -27.17 -6.03
C ALA A 428 -2.88 -27.94 -6.13
#